data_AF-A0A7C1TRQ7-F1
#
_entry.id   AF-A0A7C1TRQ7-F1
#
_cell.length_a   1.000
_cell.length_b   1.000
_cell.length_c   1.000
_cell.angle_alpha   90.00
_cell.angle_beta   90.00
_cell.angle_gamma   90.00
#
_symmetry.space_group_name_H-M   'P 1'
#
loop_
_entity.id
_entity.type
_entity.pdbx_description
1 polymer ?
#
loop_
_entity_poly.entity_id
_entity_poly.type
_entity_poly.pdbx_seq_one_letter_code
_entity_poly.pdbx_strand_id
1 'polypeptide(L)'
;MPEAALKVILLKHTTNPEETVAMAAKLCYSPSDIEGLRRKIKAGDQKAFVEKLMKMGHMSPVEHASFTFAVEGISRACSHQLVRHRLASYSQQSQRYVSEEAGFDYVIPPSVKNDRELTRYFEDFMSEAQKAYNRIVERLNQMGLEGEAANQDARFVLPNACETKIMVTMNARELLHFFRQRCCL
;
A
#
# COMPACT_ATOMS: atom_id res chain seq x y z
N MET A 1 6.48 6.81 -21.11
CA MET A 1 6.72 5.67 -20.20
C MET A 1 8.06 5.83 -19.51
N PRO A 2 8.16 6.70 -18.49
CA PRO A 2 9.28 6.72 -17.57
C PRO A 2 9.30 5.49 -16.64
N GLU A 3 10.49 5.19 -16.14
CA GLU A 3 10.64 4.42 -14.91
C GLU A 3 10.01 5.22 -13.74
N ALA A 4 9.12 4.61 -12.99
CA ALA A 4 8.46 5.21 -11.85
C ALA A 4 9.36 5.19 -10.60
N ALA A 5 9.33 6.28 -9.83
CA ALA A 5 10.03 6.39 -8.56
C ALA A 5 9.10 6.12 -7.38
N LEU A 6 9.55 5.28 -6.44
CA LEU A 6 8.80 4.99 -5.21
C LEU A 6 8.54 6.27 -4.43
N LYS A 7 7.28 6.51 -4.10
CA LYS A 7 6.86 7.61 -3.23
C LYS A 7 5.84 7.10 -2.22
N VAL A 8 6.13 7.33 -0.94
CA VAL A 8 5.25 6.93 0.16
C VAL A 8 4.92 8.17 0.99
N ILE A 9 3.64 8.43 1.18
CA ILE A 9 3.14 9.61 1.91
C ILE A 9 2.18 9.12 3.00
N LEU A 10 2.44 9.49 4.26
CA LEU A 10 1.47 9.32 5.33
C LEU A 10 0.36 10.38 5.17
N LEU A 11 -0.86 9.94 4.85
CA LEU A 11 -2.00 10.83 4.62
C LEU A 11 -2.77 11.14 5.90
N LYS A 12 -3.00 10.11 6.72
CA LYS A 12 -3.79 10.18 7.96
C LYS A 12 -3.26 9.21 8.99
N HIS A 13 -3.46 9.54 10.26
CA HIS A 13 -3.28 8.64 11.38
C HIS A 13 -4.25 8.99 12.51
N THR A 14 -4.44 8.07 13.46
CA THR A 14 -5.16 8.36 14.71
C THR A 14 -4.51 9.54 15.43
N THR A 15 -5.29 10.57 15.79
CA THR A 15 -4.81 11.70 16.60
C THR A 15 -4.37 11.18 17.97
N ASN A 16 -3.17 11.55 18.43
CA ASN A 16 -2.58 11.09 19.69
C ASN A 16 -2.67 9.55 19.83
N PRO A 17 -2.01 8.77 18.95
CA PRO A 17 -2.21 7.33 18.90
C PRO A 17 -1.83 6.63 20.21
N GLU A 18 -0.77 7.08 20.88
CA GLU A 18 -0.34 6.56 22.18
C GLU A 18 -1.41 6.77 23.27
N GLU A 19 -2.09 7.92 23.27
CA GLU A 19 -3.19 8.22 24.20
C GLU A 19 -4.36 7.24 23.99
N THR A 20 -4.70 6.99 22.73
CA THR A 20 -5.79 6.06 22.36
C THR A 20 -5.46 4.63 22.78
N VAL A 21 -4.24 4.16 22.51
CA VAL A 21 -3.78 2.82 22.92
C VAL A 21 -3.75 2.70 24.44
N ALA A 22 -3.22 3.70 25.15
CA ALA A 22 -3.16 3.70 26.60
C ALA A 22 -4.57 3.70 27.23
N MET A 23 -5.53 4.40 26.63
CA MET A 23 -6.92 4.41 27.07
C MET A 23 -7.57 3.04 26.90
N ALA A 24 -7.43 2.43 25.72
CA ALA A 24 -7.95 1.09 25.47
C ALA A 24 -7.36 0.06 26.43
N ALA A 25 -6.04 0.11 26.66
CA ALA A 25 -5.36 -0.80 27.57
C ALA A 25 -5.77 -0.60 29.03
N LYS A 26 -5.78 0.63 29.54
CA LYS A 26 -6.10 0.90 30.95
C LYS A 26 -7.57 0.62 31.27
N LEU A 27 -8.48 0.76 30.31
CA LEU A 27 -9.89 0.39 30.49
C LEU A 27 -10.04 -1.08 30.93
N CYS A 28 -9.20 -1.99 30.40
CA CYS A 28 -9.24 -3.40 30.76
C CYS A 28 -8.81 -3.69 32.21
N TYR A 29 -8.10 -2.78 32.88
CA TYR A 29 -7.50 -2.99 34.21
C TYR A 29 -7.89 -1.93 35.25
N SER A 30 -8.83 -1.02 34.93
CA SER A 30 -9.19 0.11 35.77
C SER A 30 -10.65 0.01 36.21
N PRO A 31 -10.95 0.06 37.53
CA PRO A 31 -12.32 0.22 38.01
C PRO A 31 -12.84 1.67 37.85
N SER A 32 -12.00 2.61 37.40
CA SER A 32 -12.40 3.99 37.15
C SER A 32 -13.28 4.11 35.90
N ASP A 33 -14.24 5.03 35.95
CA ASP A 33 -15.02 5.45 34.79
C ASP A 33 -14.14 6.09 33.69
N ILE A 34 -14.75 6.30 32.52
CA ILE A 34 -14.05 6.82 31.33
C ILE A 34 -13.43 8.20 31.60
N GLU A 35 -14.10 9.07 32.36
CA GLU A 35 -13.60 10.41 32.67
C GLU A 35 -12.42 10.40 33.66
N GLY A 36 -12.47 9.54 34.67
CA GLY A 36 -11.36 9.28 35.59
C GLY A 36 -10.15 8.69 34.87
N LEU A 37 -10.37 7.79 33.91
CA LEU A 37 -9.33 7.21 33.07
C LEU A 37 -8.62 8.29 32.23
N ARG A 38 -9.41 9.16 31.58
CA ARG A 38 -8.89 10.25 30.74
C ARG A 38 -7.99 11.22 31.52
N ARG A 39 -8.36 11.56 32.76
CA ARG A 39 -7.54 12.40 33.65
C ARG A 39 -6.20 11.75 33.98
N LYS A 40 -6.20 10.46 34.34
CA LYS A 40 -4.97 9.69 34.64
C LYS A 40 -4.05 9.54 33.44
N ILE A 41 -4.61 9.47 32.23
CA ILE A 41 -3.85 9.38 30.98
C ILE A 41 -3.19 10.72 30.68
N LYS A 42 -3.93 11.83 30.73
CA LYS A 42 -3.34 13.16 30.47
C LYS A 42 -2.16 13.51 31.40
N ALA A 43 -2.13 12.95 32.60
CA ALA A 43 -1.09 13.21 33.59
C ALA A 43 0.16 12.31 33.50
N GLY A 44 0.14 11.23 32.70
CA GLY A 44 1.21 10.23 32.67
C GLY A 44 2.05 10.23 31.38
N ASP A 45 3.19 9.54 31.42
CA ASP A 45 3.98 9.19 30.23
C ASP A 45 3.31 8.03 29.48
N GLN A 46 2.62 8.36 28.37
CA GLN A 46 1.91 7.34 27.58
C GLN A 46 2.86 6.48 26.77
N LYS A 47 3.97 7.04 26.29
CA LYS A 47 4.95 6.32 25.47
C LYS A 47 5.57 5.17 26.27
N ALA A 48 6.10 5.45 27.46
CA ALA A 48 6.70 4.42 28.31
C ALA A 48 5.70 3.30 28.67
N PHE A 49 4.42 3.67 28.86
CA PHE A 49 3.36 2.70 29.12
C PHE A 49 3.06 1.82 27.90
N VAL A 50 2.92 2.41 26.70
CA VAL A 50 2.69 1.67 25.45
C VAL A 50 3.87 0.75 25.13
N GLU A 51 5.11 1.20 25.32
CA GLU A 51 6.30 0.36 25.14
C GLU A 51 6.29 -0.85 26.09
N LYS A 52 5.95 -0.65 27.36
CA LYS A 52 5.82 -1.74 28.33
C LYS A 52 4.71 -2.71 27.93
N LEU A 53 3.56 -2.20 27.50
CA LEU A 53 2.42 -2.99 27.03
C LEU A 53 2.82 -3.90 25.84
N MET A 54 3.54 -3.34 24.87
CA MET A 54 4.06 -4.08 23.72
C MET A 54 5.09 -5.14 24.13
N LYS A 55 6.00 -4.83 25.07
CA LYS A 55 6.98 -5.81 25.60
C LYS A 55 6.32 -6.99 26.33
N MET A 56 5.17 -6.77 26.95
CA MET A 56 4.36 -7.82 27.58
C MET A 56 3.54 -8.65 26.57
N GLY A 57 3.57 -8.31 25.27
CA GLY A 57 2.81 -9.00 24.23
C GLY A 57 1.32 -8.63 24.18
N HIS A 58 0.88 -7.62 24.94
CA HIS A 58 -0.50 -7.15 24.93
C HIS A 58 -0.77 -6.25 23.71
N MET A 59 -0.93 -6.89 22.55
CA MET A 59 -1.03 -6.19 21.26
C MET A 59 -2.44 -5.76 20.87
N SER A 60 -3.51 -6.29 21.50
CA SER A 60 -4.88 -5.91 21.11
C SER A 60 -5.17 -4.41 21.30
N PRO A 61 -4.71 -3.69 22.35
CA PRO A 61 -4.96 -2.26 22.43
C PRO A 61 -4.22 -1.45 21.37
N VAL A 62 -3.13 -1.98 20.82
CA VAL A 62 -2.34 -1.35 19.75
C VAL A 62 -3.14 -1.28 18.44
N GLU A 63 -4.15 -2.13 18.26
CA GLU A 63 -5.04 -2.12 17.08
C GLU A 63 -5.92 -0.85 16.99
N HIS A 64 -6.08 -0.08 18.06
CA HIS A 64 -6.88 1.15 18.02
C HIS A 64 -6.18 2.33 17.32
N ALA A 65 -4.86 2.26 17.14
CA ALA A 65 -4.13 3.24 16.35
C ALA A 65 -4.09 2.79 14.87
N SER A 66 -4.48 3.66 13.94
CA SER A 66 -4.47 3.38 12.49
C SER A 66 -3.69 4.42 11.71
N PHE A 67 -3.11 4.00 10.59
CA PHE A 67 -2.30 4.81 9.68
C PHE A 67 -2.72 4.54 8.23
N THR A 68 -2.90 5.60 7.45
CA THR A 68 -3.24 5.55 6.03
C THR A 68 -2.12 6.16 5.22
N PHE A 69 -1.58 5.38 4.28
CA PHE A 69 -0.52 5.79 3.36
C PHE A 69 -1.05 5.85 1.93
N ALA A 70 -0.58 6.84 1.16
CA ALA A 70 -0.58 6.77 -0.30
C ALA A 70 0.78 6.29 -0.78
N VAL A 71 0.77 5.32 -1.68
CA VAL A 71 1.97 4.71 -2.26
C VAL A 71 1.88 4.79 -3.78
N GLU A 72 2.90 5.39 -4.39
CA GLU A 72 3.09 5.50 -5.84
C GLU A 72 4.45 4.87 -6.20
N GLY A 73 4.67 4.55 -7.47
CA GLY A 73 5.93 3.98 -7.93
C GLY A 73 6.19 2.55 -7.45
N ILE A 74 5.14 1.76 -7.22
CA ILE A 74 5.27 0.31 -6.97
C ILE A 74 4.76 -0.48 -8.17
N SER A 75 5.32 -1.67 -8.38
CA SER A 75 4.89 -2.56 -9.46
C SER A 75 3.58 -3.28 -9.14
N ARG A 76 2.87 -3.74 -10.17
CA ARG A 76 1.72 -4.64 -10.02
C ARG A 76 2.10 -5.89 -9.22
N ALA A 77 3.27 -6.49 -9.47
CA ALA A 77 3.76 -7.61 -8.69
C ALA A 77 3.91 -7.29 -7.19
N CYS A 78 4.46 -6.11 -6.85
CA CYS A 78 4.57 -5.66 -5.47
C CYS A 78 3.19 -5.50 -4.82
N SER A 79 2.26 -4.83 -5.49
CA SER A 79 0.89 -4.66 -4.98
C SER A 79 0.19 -6.00 -4.74
N HIS A 80 0.44 -7.00 -5.59
CA HIS A 80 -0.16 -8.33 -5.47
C HIS A 80 0.33 -9.10 -4.25
N GLN A 81 1.54 -8.79 -3.76
CA GLN A 81 2.08 -9.29 -2.48
C GLN A 81 1.59 -8.47 -1.28
N LEU A 82 1.44 -7.15 -1.45
CA LEU A 82 0.96 -6.24 -0.42
C LEU A 82 -0.47 -6.57 0.01
N VAL A 83 -1.39 -6.73 -0.95
CA VAL A 83 -2.82 -7.00 -0.67
C VAL A 83 -3.11 -8.36 -0.02
N ARG A 84 -2.09 -9.20 0.18
CA ARG A 84 -2.20 -10.46 0.95
C ARG A 84 -2.25 -10.24 2.46
N HIS A 85 -1.89 -9.05 2.94
CA HIS A 85 -2.07 -8.62 4.33
C HIS A 85 -3.54 -8.22 4.52
N ARG A 86 -4.30 -9.11 5.17
CA ARG A 86 -5.78 -9.07 5.16
C ARG A 86 -6.38 -8.11 6.18
N LEU A 87 -5.66 -7.77 7.25
CA LEU A 87 -6.15 -6.83 8.28
C LEU A 87 -5.80 -5.38 7.90
N ALA A 88 -6.11 -5.04 6.65
CA ALA A 88 -5.82 -3.76 6.04
C ALA A 88 -6.94 -3.38 5.07
N SER A 89 -7.02 -2.10 4.70
CA SER A 89 -7.95 -1.59 3.69
C SER A 89 -7.18 -1.01 2.53
N TYR A 90 -7.61 -1.32 1.30
CA TYR A 90 -6.92 -0.93 0.08
C TYR A 90 -7.83 -0.17 -0.86
N SER A 91 -7.27 0.81 -1.57
CA SER A 91 -7.89 1.41 -2.75
C SER A 91 -6.80 1.61 -3.79
N GLN A 92 -6.88 0.86 -4.88
CA GLN A 92 -5.83 0.77 -5.89
C GLN A 92 -6.33 1.30 -7.23
N GLN A 93 -5.45 1.98 -7.97
CA GLN A 93 -5.72 2.44 -9.33
C GLN A 93 -6.10 1.25 -10.23
N SER A 94 -7.29 1.31 -10.81
CA SER A 94 -7.85 0.24 -11.64
C SER A 94 -7.45 0.39 -13.10
N GLN A 95 -6.76 -0.62 -13.64
CA GLN A 95 -6.51 -0.77 -15.08
C GLN A 95 -7.77 -1.09 -15.91
N ARG A 96 -8.94 -1.23 -15.29
CA ARG A 96 -10.22 -1.31 -16.01
C ARG A 96 -10.73 0.09 -16.33
N TYR A 97 -10.57 1.02 -15.38
CA TYR A 97 -11.11 2.38 -15.48
C TYR A 97 -10.09 3.40 -16.01
N VAL A 98 -8.82 3.22 -15.68
CA VAL A 98 -7.73 4.08 -16.16
C VAL A 98 -7.10 3.40 -17.36
N SER A 99 -7.27 3.99 -18.55
CA SER A 99 -6.61 3.52 -19.77
C SER A 99 -5.12 3.85 -19.73
N GLU A 100 -4.30 2.91 -20.17
CA GLU A 100 -2.85 3.06 -20.31
C GLU A 100 -2.46 3.43 -21.76
N GLU A 101 -3.41 3.83 -22.63
CA GLU A 101 -3.12 4.18 -24.03
C GLU A 101 -2.12 5.34 -24.18
N ALA A 102 -2.12 6.26 -23.21
CA ALA A 102 -1.19 7.38 -23.14
C ALA A 102 0.23 6.98 -22.72
N GLY A 103 0.45 5.71 -22.37
CA GLY A 103 1.70 5.20 -21.81
C GLY A 103 1.52 4.75 -20.37
N PHE A 104 1.90 3.50 -20.06
CA PHE A 104 2.07 3.06 -18.67
C PHE A 104 3.48 3.36 -18.17
N ASP A 105 3.59 3.70 -16.89
CA ASP A 105 4.86 3.78 -16.18
C ASP A 105 5.23 2.40 -15.62
N TYR A 106 6.50 2.16 -15.31
CA TYR A 106 6.96 0.84 -14.85
C TYR A 106 8.10 0.92 -13.84
N VAL A 107 8.33 -0.17 -13.11
CA VAL A 107 9.41 -0.31 -12.13
C VAL A 107 10.45 -1.30 -12.65
N ILE A 108 11.71 -0.87 -12.71
CA ILE A 108 12.85 -1.75 -13.05
C ILE A 108 13.41 -2.35 -11.75
N PRO A 109 13.51 -3.68 -11.61
CA PRO A 109 14.14 -4.31 -10.44
C PRO A 109 15.61 -3.88 -10.30
N PRO A 110 16.14 -3.67 -9.07
CA PRO A 110 17.52 -3.20 -8.88
C PRO A 110 18.59 -4.08 -9.54
N SER A 111 18.40 -5.41 -9.54
CA SER A 111 19.32 -6.35 -10.19
C SER A 111 19.37 -6.19 -11.70
N VAL A 112 18.27 -5.79 -12.34
CA VAL A 112 18.21 -5.48 -13.78
C VAL A 112 18.81 -4.09 -14.03
N LYS A 113 18.45 -3.10 -13.19
CA LYS A 113 18.88 -1.71 -13.32
C LYS A 113 20.40 -1.52 -13.21
N ASN A 114 21.07 -2.38 -12.44
CA ASN A 114 22.52 -2.32 -12.26
C ASN A 114 23.31 -2.85 -13.48
N ASP A 115 22.64 -3.44 -14.46
CA ASP A 115 23.23 -3.90 -15.71
C ASP A 115 22.67 -3.09 -16.89
N ARG A 116 23.55 -2.44 -17.65
CA ARG A 116 23.14 -1.55 -18.74
C ARG A 116 22.50 -2.30 -19.91
N GLU A 117 22.95 -3.52 -20.20
CA GLU A 117 22.39 -4.34 -21.28
C GLU A 117 21.01 -4.85 -20.89
N LEU A 118 20.87 -5.37 -19.66
CA LEU A 118 19.58 -5.83 -19.16
C LEU A 118 18.57 -4.69 -19.01
N THR A 119 19.01 -3.51 -18.56
CA THR A 119 18.15 -2.31 -18.48
C THR A 119 17.59 -1.96 -19.85
N ARG A 120 18.46 -1.90 -20.88
CA ARG A 120 18.04 -1.59 -22.25
C ARG A 120 17.06 -2.63 -22.80
N TYR A 121 17.38 -3.91 -22.63
CA TYR A 121 16.49 -5.00 -23.05
C TYR A 121 15.11 -4.89 -22.38
N PHE A 122 15.07 -4.54 -21.10
CA PHE A 122 13.84 -4.35 -20.35
C PHE A 122 13.03 -3.16 -20.87
N GLU A 123 13.67 -2.01 -21.09
CA GLU A 123 13.03 -0.80 -21.65
C GLU A 123 12.45 -1.04 -23.05
N ASP A 124 13.20 -1.75 -23.90
CA ASP A 124 12.76 -2.15 -25.24
C ASP A 124 11.49 -3.02 -25.13
N PHE A 125 11.46 -4.01 -24.22
CA PHE A 125 10.27 -4.83 -23.99
C PHE A 125 9.08 -4.03 -23.44
N MET A 126 9.29 -3.04 -22.56
CA MET A 126 8.21 -2.16 -22.11
C MET A 126 7.58 -1.39 -23.29
N SER A 127 8.40 -0.95 -24.25
CA SER A 127 7.91 -0.31 -25.48
C SER A 127 7.05 -1.26 -26.33
N GLU A 128 7.48 -2.51 -26.50
CA GLU A 128 6.71 -3.51 -27.24
C GLU A 128 5.39 -3.86 -26.54
N ALA A 129 5.37 -3.97 -25.21
CA ALA A 129 4.16 -4.19 -24.45
C ALA A 129 3.14 -3.04 -24.60
N GLN A 130 3.61 -1.79 -24.65
CA GLN A 130 2.74 -0.64 -24.91
C GLN A 130 2.14 -0.66 -26.31
N LYS A 131 2.94 -0.99 -27.33
CA LYS A 131 2.44 -1.12 -28.71
C LYS A 131 1.38 -2.23 -28.79
N ALA A 132 1.62 -3.36 -28.13
CA ALA A 132 0.66 -4.46 -28.05
C ALA A 132 -0.65 -4.02 -27.36
N TYR A 133 -0.55 -3.33 -26.22
CA TYR A 133 -1.72 -2.80 -25.51
C TYR A 133 -2.54 -1.87 -26.41
N ASN A 134 -1.91 -0.86 -27.01
CA ASN A 134 -2.58 0.10 -27.90
C ASN A 134 -3.25 -0.58 -29.09
N ARG A 135 -2.56 -1.57 -29.69
CA ARG A 135 -3.10 -2.33 -30.82
C ARG A 135 -4.33 -3.15 -30.44
N ILE A 136 -4.34 -3.75 -29.26
CA ILE A 136 -5.49 -4.51 -28.76
C ILE A 136 -6.65 -3.57 -28.48
N VAL A 137 -6.42 -2.45 -27.77
CA VAL A 137 -7.47 -1.45 -27.50
C VAL A 137 -8.08 -0.93 -28.80
N GLU A 138 -7.25 -0.54 -29.78
CA GLU A 138 -7.72 -0.09 -31.09
C GLU A 138 -8.63 -1.13 -31.75
N ARG A 139 -8.23 -2.41 -31.73
CA ARG A 139 -9.01 -3.47 -32.34
C ARG A 139 -10.32 -3.76 -31.60
N LEU A 140 -10.31 -3.71 -30.27
CA LEU A 140 -11.52 -3.88 -29.45
C LEU A 140 -12.51 -2.74 -29.68
N ASN A 141 -12.03 -1.50 -29.76
CA ASN A 141 -12.87 -0.33 -30.08
C ASN A 141 -13.54 -0.49 -31.47
N GLN A 142 -12.81 -0.97 -32.49
CA GLN A 142 -13.39 -1.29 -33.81
C GLN A 142 -14.46 -2.38 -33.77
N MET A 143 -14.47 -3.23 -32.74
CA MET A 143 -15.48 -4.25 -32.50
C MET A 143 -16.66 -3.74 -31.65
N GLY A 144 -16.66 -2.47 -31.27
CA GLY A 144 -17.69 -1.86 -30.41
C GLY A 144 -17.50 -2.11 -28.91
N LEU A 145 -16.36 -2.69 -28.50
CA LEU A 145 -15.97 -2.82 -27.10
C LEU A 145 -15.11 -1.61 -26.75
N GLU A 146 -15.67 -0.66 -26.00
CA GLU A 146 -15.00 0.61 -25.68
C GLU A 146 -14.84 0.81 -24.17
N GLY A 147 -13.94 1.72 -23.78
CA GLY A 147 -13.74 2.13 -22.40
C GLY A 147 -13.37 0.96 -21.49
N GLU A 148 -14.14 0.75 -20.42
CA GLU A 148 -13.86 -0.28 -19.41
C GLU A 148 -13.77 -1.70 -20.01
N ALA A 149 -14.61 -2.01 -20.99
CA ALA A 149 -14.64 -3.30 -21.65
C ALA A 149 -13.37 -3.57 -22.47
N ALA A 150 -12.85 -2.56 -23.17
CA ALA A 150 -11.59 -2.67 -23.90
C ALA A 150 -10.40 -2.78 -22.93
N ASN A 151 -10.34 -1.87 -21.95
CA ASN A 151 -9.23 -1.78 -21.00
C ASN A 151 -9.05 -3.07 -20.18
N GLN A 152 -10.15 -3.66 -19.72
CA GLN A 152 -10.10 -4.86 -18.89
C GLN A 152 -9.51 -6.08 -19.60
N ASP A 153 -9.64 -6.15 -20.93
CA ASP A 153 -9.13 -7.24 -21.76
C ASP A 153 -7.72 -6.90 -22.29
N ALA A 154 -7.51 -5.66 -22.75
CA ALA A 154 -6.22 -5.20 -23.24
C ALA A 154 -5.12 -5.26 -22.18
N ARG A 155 -5.44 -4.97 -20.91
CA ARG A 155 -4.45 -4.98 -19.81
C ARG A 155 -3.74 -6.32 -19.59
N PHE A 156 -4.23 -7.43 -20.16
CA PHE A 156 -3.59 -8.75 -20.03
C PHE A 156 -2.19 -8.81 -20.64
N VAL A 157 -1.84 -7.89 -21.55
CA VAL A 157 -0.46 -7.78 -22.07
C VAL A 157 0.43 -6.87 -21.24
N LEU A 158 -0.12 -6.16 -20.25
CA LEU A 158 0.68 -5.29 -19.39
C LEU A 158 1.55 -6.13 -18.45
N PRO A 159 2.84 -5.78 -18.32
CA PRO A 159 3.76 -6.58 -17.53
C PRO A 159 3.51 -6.40 -16.03
N ASN A 160 3.96 -7.36 -15.24
CA ASN A 160 4.02 -7.28 -13.78
C ASN A 160 4.79 -6.06 -13.25
N ALA A 161 5.68 -5.49 -14.08
CA ALA A 161 6.46 -4.30 -13.82
C ALA A 161 5.66 -2.99 -13.91
N CYS A 162 4.48 -3.01 -14.56
CA CYS A 162 3.61 -1.85 -14.69
C CYS A 162 3.39 -1.20 -13.32
N GLU A 163 3.52 0.12 -13.27
CA GLU A 163 3.29 0.91 -12.07
C GLU A 163 1.84 0.76 -11.61
N THR A 164 1.63 0.90 -10.32
CA THR A 164 0.32 1.11 -9.74
C THR A 164 0.42 2.01 -8.52
N LYS A 165 -0.66 2.73 -8.28
CA LYS A 165 -0.84 3.61 -7.12
C LYS A 165 -1.87 2.99 -6.20
N ILE A 166 -1.58 2.99 -4.90
CA ILE A 166 -2.44 2.35 -3.90
C ILE A 166 -2.48 3.17 -2.61
N MET A 167 -3.68 3.37 -2.09
CA MET A 167 -3.89 3.77 -0.71
C MET A 167 -4.01 2.51 0.15
N VAL A 168 -3.30 2.48 1.26
CA VAL A 168 -3.34 1.39 2.25
C VAL A 168 -3.57 1.95 3.64
N THR A 169 -4.53 1.38 4.35
CA THR A 169 -4.77 1.67 5.78
C THR A 169 -4.55 0.41 6.60
N MET A 170 -3.71 0.50 7.64
CA MET A 170 -3.45 -0.58 8.58
C MET A 170 -3.53 -0.03 10.00
N ASN A 171 -4.04 -0.85 10.94
CA ASN A 171 -3.80 -0.55 12.35
C ASN A 171 -2.34 -0.80 12.73
N ALA A 172 -1.89 -0.27 13.86
CA ALA A 172 -0.48 -0.33 14.26
C ALA A 172 0.01 -1.77 14.49
N ARG A 173 -0.86 -2.67 14.98
CA ARG A 173 -0.50 -4.09 15.15
C ARG A 173 -0.27 -4.76 13.80
N GLU A 174 -1.15 -4.54 12.84
CA GLU A 174 -0.99 -5.08 11.49
C GLU A 174 0.21 -4.45 10.79
N LEU A 175 0.43 -3.15 10.93
CA LEU A 175 1.58 -2.47 10.33
C LEU A 175 2.91 -3.05 10.85
N LEU A 176 2.99 -3.36 12.15
CA LEU A 176 4.13 -4.06 12.74
C LEU A 176 4.26 -5.51 12.23
N HIS A 177 3.15 -6.20 12.01
CA HIS A 177 3.16 -7.55 11.41
C HIS A 177 3.68 -7.51 9.97
N PHE A 178 3.19 -6.56 9.17
CA PHE A 178 3.63 -6.30 7.82
C PHE A 178 5.15 -6.06 7.77
N PHE A 179 5.67 -5.17 8.63
CA PHE A 179 7.12 -4.91 8.70
C PHE A 179 7.93 -6.14 9.08
N ARG A 180 7.50 -6.93 10.07
CA ARG A 180 8.20 -8.19 10.41
C ARG A 180 8.28 -9.14 9.20
N GLN A 181 7.18 -9.30 8.46
CA GLN A 181 7.15 -10.22 7.31
C GLN A 181 7.87 -9.70 6.07
N ARG A 182 7.84 -8.39 5.81
CA ARG A 182 8.33 -7.81 4.55
C ARG A 182 9.69 -7.13 4.66
N CYS A 183 10.09 -6.73 5.87
CA CYS A 183 11.43 -6.19 6.15
C CYS A 183 12.34 -7.21 6.85
N CYS A 184 11.83 -8.41 7.16
CA CYS A 184 12.58 -9.48 7.83
C CYS A 184 13.24 -9.04 9.15
N LEU A 185 12.52 -8.22 9.92
CA LEU A 185 12.93 -7.71 11.24
C LEU A 185 12.69 -8.71 12.36
#